data_AF-A0ABD4RYC1-F1
#
_entry.id   AF-A0ABD4RYC1-F1
#
_cell.length_a   1.000
_cell.length_b   1.000
_cell.length_c   1.000
_cell.angle_alpha   90.00
_cell.angle_beta   90.00
_cell.angle_gamma   90.00
#
_symmetry.space_group_name_H-M   'P 1'
#
loop_
_entity.id
_entity.type
_entity.pdbx_description
1 polymer ?
#
loop_
_entity_poly.entity_id
_entity_poly.type
_entity_poly.pdbx_seq_one_letter_code
_entity_poly.pdbx_strand_id
1 'polypeptide(L)' 'MFRDKMDRCTHMLTAYIGSSYDYCDFIDTQLDDFILEYGENVVESCLHQVMVLVSKY' A
#
# COMPACT_ATOMS: atom_id res chain seq x y z
N MET A 1 -11.53 2.11 14.69
CA MET A 1 -11.90 1.49 13.40
C MET A 1 -11.04 1.98 12.25
N PHE A 2 -10.91 3.30 12.02
CA PHE A 2 -10.09 3.84 10.91
C PHE A 2 -8.57 3.54 11.03
N ARG A 3 -8.01 3.66 12.24
CA ARG A 3 -6.60 3.32 12.53
C ARG A 3 -6.27 1.84 12.29
N ASP A 4 -7.19 0.94 12.67
CA ASP A 4 -7.00 -0.51 12.52
C ASP A 4 -6.92 -0.93 11.04
N LYS A 5 -7.76 -0.32 10.18
CA LYS A 5 -7.71 -0.54 8.73
C LYS A 5 -6.42 0.00 8.10
N MET A 6 -5.95 1.17 8.54
CA MET A 6 -4.69 1.76 8.07
C MET A 6 -3.48 0.89 8.45
N ASP A 7 -3.42 0.42 9.70
CA ASP A 7 -2.31 -0.41 10.18
C ASP A 7 -2.24 -1.75 9.41
N ARG A 8 -3.40 -2.39 9.16
CA ARG A 8 -3.48 -3.62 8.35
C ARG A 8 -3.08 -3.39 6.90
N CYS A 9 -3.60 -2.33 6.27
CA CYS A 9 -3.28 -1.99 4.89
C CYS A 9 -1.77 -1.74 4.73
N THR A 10 -1.18 -0.97 5.64
CA THR A 10 0.26 -0.69 5.64
C THR A 10 1.09 -1.97 5.81
N HIS A 11 0.71 -2.85 6.76
CA HIS A 11 1.41 -4.11 6.94
C HIS A 11 1.36 -5.01 5.70
N MET A 12 0.19 -5.15 5.07
CA MET A 12 0.06 -5.89 3.82
C MET A 12 0.93 -5.27 2.72
N LEU A 13 0.83 -3.97 2.49
CA LEU A 13 1.60 -3.29 1.44
C LEU A 13 3.11 -3.45 1.65
N THR A 14 3.62 -3.34 2.88
CA THR A 14 5.06 -3.56 3.15
C THR A 14 5.52 -4.99 2.95
N ALA A 15 4.61 -5.97 2.93
CA ALA A 15 4.93 -7.36 2.61
C ALA A 15 5.03 -7.61 1.10
N TYR A 16 4.22 -6.89 0.30
CA TYR A 16 4.24 -6.99 -1.16
C TYR A 16 5.30 -6.08 -1.80
N ILE A 17 5.53 -4.90 -1.22
CA ILE A 17 6.33 -3.85 -1.84
C ILE A 17 7.67 -3.72 -1.10
N GLY A 18 8.67 -4.45 -1.59
CA GLY A 18 10.06 -4.36 -1.11
C GLY A 18 10.94 -3.41 -1.92
N SER A 19 10.53 -3.09 -3.15
CA SER A 19 11.29 -2.27 -4.11
C SER A 19 10.35 -1.40 -4.95
N SER A 20 10.93 -0.47 -5.71
CA SER A 20 10.16 0.36 -6.65
C SER A 20 9.55 -0.47 -7.80
N TYR A 21 10.15 -1.60 -8.14
CA TYR A 21 9.59 -2.54 -9.11
C TYR A 21 8.33 -3.20 -8.56
N ASP A 22 8.40 -3.72 -7.33
CA ASP A 22 7.25 -4.35 -6.66
C ASP A 22 6.12 -3.35 -6.43
N TYR A 23 6.45 -2.06 -6.22
CA TYR A 23 5.47 -1.00 -6.13
C TYR A 23 4.66 -0.88 -7.43
N CYS A 24 5.34 -0.80 -8.57
CA CYS A 24 4.67 -0.71 -9.87
C CYS A 24 3.85 -1.98 -10.16
N ASP A 25 4.40 -3.16 -9.89
CA ASP A 25 3.70 -4.44 -10.08
C ASP A 25 2.43 -4.53 -9.21
N PHE A 26 2.51 -4.06 -7.96
CA PHE A 26 1.34 -3.97 -7.07
C PHE A 26 0.25 -3.05 -7.64
N ILE A 27 0.63 -1.89 -8.16
CA ILE A 27 -0.32 -0.93 -8.76
C ILE A 27 -1.05 -1.58 -9.94
N ASP A 28 -0.33 -2.30 -10.79
CA ASP A 28 -0.90 -2.89 -12.01
C ASP A 28 -1.76 -4.14 -11.74
N THR A 29 -1.58 -4.81 -10.60
CA THR A 29 -2.20 -6.13 -10.33
C THR A 29 -3.23 -6.15 -9.21
N GLN A 30 -3.00 -5.40 -8.11
CA GLN A 30 -3.71 -5.59 -6.84
C GLN A 30 -4.35 -4.31 -6.30
N LEU A 31 -4.11 -3.16 -6.94
CA LEU A 31 -4.60 -1.86 -6.46
C LEU A 31 -6.12 -1.82 -6.28
N ASP A 32 -6.86 -2.27 -7.29
CA ASP A 32 -8.33 -2.21 -7.29
C ASP A 32 -8.93 -3.04 -6.15
N ASP A 33 -8.38 -4.23 -5.90
CA ASP A 33 -8.82 -5.11 -4.80
C ASP A 33 -8.60 -4.46 -3.43
N PHE A 34 -7.46 -3.79 -3.25
CA PHE A 34 -7.16 -3.06 -2.02
C PHE A 34 -8.07 -1.84 -1.85
N ILE A 35 -8.37 -1.10 -2.93
CA ILE A 35 -9.31 0.03 -2.87
C ILE A 35 -10.70 -0.46 -2.47
N LEU A 36 -11.16 -1.60 -3.00
CA LEU A 36 -12.44 -2.21 -2.65
C LEU A 36 -12.48 -2.64 -1.16
N GLU A 37 -11.41 -3.20 -0.62
CA GLU A 37 -11.36 -3.69 0.76
C GLU A 37 -11.16 -2.58 1.81
N TYR A 38 -10.20 -1.69 1.56
CA TYR A 38 -9.73 -0.70 2.54
C TYR A 38 -10.27 0.70 2.31
N GLY A 39 -10.65 1.03 1.08
CA GLY A 39 -11.10 2.35 0.65
C GLY A 39 -9.96 3.20 0.09
N GLU A 40 -10.26 3.94 -0.98
CA GLU A 40 -9.28 4.74 -1.76
C GLU A 40 -8.40 5.63 -0.89
N ASN A 41 -8.99 6.47 -0.03
CA ASN A 41 -8.25 7.40 0.84
C ASN A 41 -7.25 6.69 1.78
N VAL A 42 -7.57 5.47 2.22
CA VAL A 42 -6.71 4.67 3.09
C VAL A 42 -5.55 4.10 2.29
N VAL A 43 -5.86 3.50 1.13
CA VAL A 43 -4.87 2.88 0.24
C VAL A 43 -3.87 3.92 -0.28
N GLU A 44 -4.35 5.09 -0.72
CA GLU A 44 -3.50 6.20 -1.15
C GLU A 44 -2.53 6.64 -0.05
N SER A 45 -3.05 6.84 1.17
CA SER A 45 -2.23 7.24 2.33
C SER A 45 -1.17 6.20 2.66
N CYS A 46 -1.51 4.91 2.60
CA CYS A 46 -0.58 3.82 2.90
C CYS A 46 0.46 3.64 1.79
N LEU A 47 0.07 3.71 0.51
CA LEU A 47 1.00 3.65 -0.62
C LEU A 47 2.02 4.79 -0.59
N HIS A 48 1.59 6.00 -0.24
CA HIS A 48 2.51 7.13 -0.09
C HIS A 48 3.59 6.86 0.98
N GLN A 49 3.20 6.30 2.14
CA GLN A 49 4.15 5.93 3.20
C GLN A 49 5.13 4.85 2.75
N VAL A 50 4.64 3.83 2.05
CA VAL A 50 5.47 2.73 1.53
C VAL A 50 6.44 3.23 0.45
N MET A 51 5.98 4.09 -0.46
CA MET A 51 6.83 4.69 -1.48
C MET A 51 7.98 5.51 -0.85
N VAL A 52 7.70 6.28 0.20
CA VAL A 52 8.74 7.02 0.95
C VAL A 52 9.74 6.08 1.63
N LEU A 53 9.30 4.92 2.13
CA LEU A 53 10.18 3.91 2.72
C LEU A 53 11.10 3.28 1.68
N VAL A 54 10.52 2.84 0.56
CA VAL A 54 11.22 2.13 -0.50
C VAL A 54 12.19 3.06 -1.25
N SER A 55 11.86 4.35 -1.38
CA SER A 55 12.71 5.33 -2.08
C SER A 55 13.93 5.78 -1.26
N LYS A 56 14.03 5.39 0.01
CA LYS A 56 15.20 5.68 0.86
C LYS A 56 16.33 4.68 0.68
N TYR A 57 16.07 3.58 -0.03
CA TYR A 57 17.01 2.50 -0.29
C TYR A 57 17.24 2.36 -1.80
#